data_AF-A0A520JI55-F1
#
_entry.id   AF-A0A520JI55-F1
#
_cell.length_a   1.000
_cell.length_b   1.000
_cell.length_c   1.000
_cell.angle_alpha   90.00
_cell.angle_beta   90.00
_cell.angle_gamma   90.00
#
_symmetry.space_group_name_H-M   'P 1'
#
loop_
_entity.id
_entity.type
_entity.pdbx_description
1 polymer ?
#
loop_
_entity_poly.entity_id
_entity_poly.type
_entity_poly.pdbx_seq_one_letter_code
_entity_poly.pdbx_strand_id
1 'polypeptide(L)'
;MTTASEIVAELDRLYAASVDRLQAALTAYLTDGTIPDADARRDGSFAYPEIRLSFTGEPGRPAPMRSFGRLVSPGDYRISVTKPAMFADYLIEQLTFLIEDYDVDVSAV
;
A
#
# COMPACT_ATOMS: atom_id res chain seq x y z
N MET A 1 -4.89 7.02 -15.77
CA MET A 1 -4.98 7.16 -14.30
C MET A 1 -5.00 5.77 -13.74
N THR A 2 -4.18 5.50 -12.73
CA THR A 2 -4.17 4.20 -12.06
C THR A 2 -5.45 4.06 -11.26
N THR A 3 -6.20 2.99 -11.49
CA THR A 3 -7.44 2.67 -10.79
C THR A 3 -7.17 2.12 -9.39
N ALA A 4 -8.14 2.25 -8.48
CA ALA A 4 -8.05 1.67 -7.14
C ALA A 4 -7.75 0.15 -7.18
N SER A 5 -8.35 -0.58 -8.12
CA SER A 5 -8.08 -2.01 -8.32
C SER A 5 -6.65 -2.31 -8.74
N GLU A 6 -6.04 -1.47 -9.59
CA GLU A 6 -4.65 -1.65 -10.01
C GLU A 6 -3.68 -1.39 -8.85
N ILE A 7 -3.95 -0.37 -8.02
CA ILE A 7 -3.17 -0.09 -6.81
C ILE A 7 -3.22 -1.28 -5.86
N VAL A 8 -4.41 -1.84 -5.60
CA VAL A 8 -4.58 -2.98 -4.69
C VAL A 8 -3.92 -4.25 -5.22
N ALA A 9 -4.00 -4.49 -6.54
CA ALA A 9 -3.29 -5.60 -7.17
C ALA A 9 -1.76 -5.47 -7.02
N GLU A 10 -1.21 -4.25 -7.14
CA GLU A 10 0.22 -4.01 -6.96
C GLU A 10 0.65 -4.18 -5.51
N LEU A 11 -0.14 -3.70 -4.54
CA LEU A 11 0.10 -3.97 -3.12
C LEU A 11 0.16 -5.48 -2.86
N ASP A 12 -0.77 -6.25 -3.42
CA ASP A 12 -0.81 -7.70 -3.23
C ASP A 12 0.43 -8.38 -3.82
N ARG A 13 0.84 -7.98 -5.03
CA ARG A 13 2.06 -8.47 -5.67
C ARG A 13 3.30 -8.21 -4.82
N LEU A 14 3.43 -7.00 -4.28
CA LEU A 14 4.55 -6.61 -3.41
C LEU A 14 4.53 -7.38 -2.09
N TYR A 15 3.35 -7.51 -1.46
CA TYR A 15 3.17 -8.25 -0.21
C TYR A 15 3.52 -9.74 -0.38
N ALA A 16 2.98 -10.40 -1.41
CA ALA A 16 3.26 -11.79 -1.70
C ALA A 16 4.76 -12.02 -1.93
N ALA A 17 5.41 -11.16 -2.72
CA ALA A 17 6.85 -11.25 -2.97
C ALA A 17 7.68 -11.12 -1.67
N SER A 18 7.31 -10.22 -0.76
CA SER A 18 8.00 -10.08 0.53
C SER A 18 7.78 -11.28 1.45
N VAL A 19 6.57 -11.84 1.47
CA VAL A 19 6.27 -13.07 2.24
C VAL A 19 7.06 -14.25 1.70
N ASP A 20 7.07 -14.45 0.38
CA ASP A 20 7.79 -15.55 -0.27
C ASP A 20 9.29 -15.47 0.01
N ARG A 21 9.89 -14.28 -0.11
CA ARG A 21 11.32 -14.06 0.22
C ARG A 21 11.60 -14.38 1.69
N LEU A 22 10.73 -13.98 2.61
CA LEU A 22 10.90 -14.26 4.03
C LEU A 22 10.77 -15.76 4.34
N GLN A 23 9.81 -16.46 3.71
CA GLN A 23 9.64 -17.90 3.86
C GLN A 23 10.84 -18.68 3.29
N ALA A 24 11.36 -18.26 2.14
CA ALA A 24 12.56 -18.85 1.54
C ALA A 24 13.78 -18.66 2.45
N ALA A 25 13.98 -17.44 3.00
CA ALA A 25 15.07 -17.16 3.93
C ALA A 25 14.98 -17.98 5.22
N LEU A 26 13.77 -18.12 5.77
CA LEU A 26 13.53 -18.97 6.95
C LEU A 26 13.82 -20.44 6.64
N THR A 27 13.39 -20.93 5.47
CA THR A 27 13.62 -22.31 5.05
C THR A 27 15.11 -22.62 4.89
N ALA A 28 15.87 -21.71 4.28
CA ALA A 28 17.32 -21.85 4.14
C ALA A 28 18.00 -21.93 5.52
N TYR A 29 17.65 -21.00 6.42
CA TYR A 29 18.18 -21.01 7.78
C TYR A 29 17.88 -22.31 8.54
N LEU A 30 16.66 -22.83 8.44
CA LEU A 30 16.27 -24.08 9.09
C LEU A 30 16.94 -25.33 8.47
N THR A 31 17.30 -25.27 7.19
CA THR A 31 17.86 -26.42 6.46
C THR A 31 19.37 -26.54 6.65
N ASP A 32 20.10 -25.43 6.51
CA ASP A 32 21.57 -25.44 6.49
C ASP A 32 22.22 -24.30 7.28
N GLY A 33 21.43 -23.48 7.98
CA GLY A 33 21.93 -22.35 8.77
C GLY A 33 22.28 -21.10 7.95
N THR A 34 22.00 -21.08 6.64
CA THR A 34 22.22 -19.89 5.81
C THR A 34 21.36 -18.72 6.30
N ILE A 35 22.03 -17.62 6.65
CA ILE A 35 21.36 -16.36 7.02
C ILE A 35 21.12 -15.51 5.77
N PRO A 36 19.98 -14.80 5.68
CA PRO A 36 19.73 -13.89 4.57
C PRO A 36 20.77 -12.75 4.55
N ASP A 37 21.03 -12.25 3.34
CA ASP A 37 21.91 -11.10 3.12
C ASP A 37 21.48 -9.90 3.99
N ALA A 38 22.46 -9.23 4.59
CA ALA A 38 22.21 -8.05 5.40
C ALA A 38 21.59 -6.92 4.57
N ASP A 39 21.91 -6.83 3.27
CA ASP A 39 21.36 -5.81 2.38
C ASP A 39 19.90 -6.08 2.01
N ALA A 40 19.48 -7.35 1.92
CA ALA A 40 18.07 -7.73 1.71
C ALA A 40 17.16 -7.28 2.87
N ARG A 41 17.72 -7.02 4.06
CA ARG A 41 16.96 -6.45 5.18
C ARG A 41 16.75 -4.94 5.04
N ARG A 42 17.54 -4.26 4.20
CA ARG A 42 17.55 -2.80 4.04
C ARG A 42 16.87 -2.33 2.75
N ASP A 43 16.86 -3.17 1.72
CA ASP A 43 16.32 -2.83 0.40
C ASP A 43 14.80 -3.01 0.27
N GLY A 44 14.14 -3.50 1.33
CA GLY A 44 12.69 -3.75 1.35
C GLY A 44 12.29 -5.16 0.97
N SER A 45 13.22 -6.11 0.76
CA SER A 45 12.90 -7.48 0.39
C SER A 45 11.96 -8.20 1.36
N PHE A 46 11.94 -7.81 2.64
CA PHE A 46 11.04 -8.37 3.65
C PHE A 46 10.00 -7.36 4.18
N ALA A 47 9.90 -6.19 3.55
CA ALA A 47 9.04 -5.12 4.02
C ALA A 47 7.58 -5.31 3.56
N TYR A 48 6.65 -4.76 4.34
CA TYR A 48 5.28 -4.54 3.88
C TYR A 48 5.25 -3.51 2.76
N PRO A 49 4.34 -3.65 1.79
CA PRO A 49 4.07 -2.57 0.84
C PRO A 49 3.44 -1.36 1.54
N GLU A 50 3.50 -0.21 0.89
CA GLU A 50 3.00 1.07 1.36
C GLU A 50 2.03 1.68 0.34
N ILE A 51 0.91 2.23 0.82
CA ILE A 51 0.11 3.18 0.04
C ILE A 51 0.68 4.57 0.29
N ARG A 52 0.97 5.29 -0.79
CA ARG A 52 1.29 6.73 -0.77
C ARG A 52 0.19 7.50 -1.46
N LEU A 53 -0.31 8.52 -0.79
CA LEU A 53 -1.31 9.44 -1.33
C LEU A 53 -0.81 10.87 -1.16
N SER A 54 -0.76 11.64 -2.25
CA SER A 54 -0.46 13.06 -2.22
C SER A 54 -1.72 13.86 -2.57
N PHE A 55 -2.06 14.81 -1.70
CA PHE A 55 -3.21 15.69 -1.87
C PHE A 55 -2.76 17.14 -1.90
N THR A 56 -2.98 17.81 -3.04
CA THR A 56 -2.57 19.21 -3.27
C THR A 56 -3.49 20.23 -2.61
N GLY A 57 -4.70 19.81 -2.21
CA GLY A 57 -5.73 20.69 -1.67
C GLY A 57 -6.69 21.20 -2.75
N GLU A 58 -7.98 21.22 -2.44
CA GLU A 58 -9.01 21.66 -3.39
C GLU A 58 -9.86 22.79 -2.77
N PRO A 59 -9.55 24.07 -3.06
CA PRO A 59 -10.30 25.20 -2.53
C PRO A 59 -11.75 25.18 -3.03
N GLY A 60 -12.71 25.19 -2.10
CA GLY A 60 -14.13 25.39 -2.42
C GLY A 60 -14.90 24.14 -2.82
N ARG A 61 -14.31 22.94 -2.79
CA ARG A 61 -15.06 21.70 -2.97
C ARG A 61 -15.87 21.38 -1.71
N PRO A 62 -17.21 21.20 -1.81
CA PRO A 62 -18.00 20.80 -0.66
C PRO A 62 -17.56 19.41 -0.17
N ALA A 63 -17.41 19.27 1.15
CA ALA A 63 -17.06 18.00 1.74
C ALA A 63 -18.14 16.94 1.39
N PRO A 64 -17.75 15.71 1.04
CA PRO A 64 -18.69 14.62 0.85
C PRO A 64 -19.59 14.42 2.08
N MET A 65 -20.85 14.05 1.87
CA MET A 65 -21.82 13.79 2.95
C MET A 65 -21.45 12.58 3.83
N ARG A 66 -20.55 11.71 3.35
CA ARG A 66 -20.06 10.54 4.10
C ARG A 66 -19.18 10.95 5.28
N SER A 67 -19.20 10.16 6.35
CA SER A 67 -18.41 10.38 7.56
C SER A 67 -16.95 9.95 7.45
N PHE A 68 -16.58 9.21 6.40
CA PHE A 68 -15.24 8.65 6.15
C PHE A 68 -14.78 8.93 4.71
N GLY A 69 -13.56 8.52 4.35
CA GLY A 69 -13.00 8.77 3.01
C GLY A 69 -12.89 10.26 2.71
N ARG A 70 -12.37 11.03 3.69
CA ARG A 70 -12.26 12.49 3.65
C ARG A 70 -10.83 12.95 3.84
N LEU A 71 -10.41 13.91 3.02
CA LEU A 71 -9.15 14.64 3.18
C LEU A 71 -9.46 16.05 3.67
N VAL A 72 -8.79 16.45 4.76
CA VAL A 72 -9.02 17.74 5.45
C VAL A 72 -7.93 18.75 5.15
N SER A 73 -6.68 18.29 5.14
CA SER A 73 -5.51 19.14 4.93
C SER A 73 -4.72 18.63 3.72
N PRO A 74 -4.18 19.52 2.87
CA PRO A 74 -3.20 19.13 1.88
C PRO A 74 -2.01 18.44 2.53
N GLY A 75 -1.41 17.47 1.84
CA GLY A 75 -0.23 16.78 2.31
C GLY A 75 -0.08 15.36 1.78
N ASP A 76 0.98 14.71 2.25
CA ASP A 76 1.30 13.34 1.92
C ASP A 76 0.86 12.40 3.05
N TYR A 77 0.04 11.42 2.70
CA TYR A 77 -0.46 10.38 3.57
C TYR A 77 0.19 9.05 3.20
N ARG A 78 0.65 8.31 4.20
CA ARG A 78 1.31 7.01 4.00
C ARG A 78 0.90 6.00 5.04
N ILE A 79 0.72 4.76 4.61
CA ILE A 79 0.41 3.63 5.50
C ILE A 79 0.97 2.34 4.92
N SER A 80 1.57 1.50 5.79
CA SER A 80 1.95 0.14 5.42
C SER A 80 0.72 -0.77 5.38
N VAL A 81 0.70 -1.71 4.43
CA VAL A 81 -0.45 -2.59 4.18
C VAL A 81 -0.05 -4.04 4.34
N THR A 82 -0.90 -4.81 5.03
CA THR A 82 -0.77 -6.26 5.17
C THR A 82 -1.98 -6.95 4.58
N LYS A 83 -1.77 -8.16 4.04
CA LYS A 83 -2.81 -8.99 3.41
C LYS A 83 -3.72 -8.23 2.42
N PRO A 84 -3.18 -7.61 1.37
CA PRO A 84 -3.98 -6.80 0.45
C PRO A 84 -5.14 -7.57 -0.18
N ALA A 85 -4.93 -8.83 -0.60
CA ALA A 85 -6.02 -9.70 -1.08
C ALA A 85 -7.15 -9.90 -0.06
N MET A 86 -6.84 -10.00 1.24
CA MET A 86 -7.86 -10.18 2.30
C MET A 86 -8.71 -8.92 2.49
N PHE A 87 -8.10 -7.74 2.31
CA PHE A 87 -8.76 -6.44 2.46
C PHE A 87 -9.12 -5.79 1.12
N ALA A 88 -9.09 -6.55 0.02
CA ALA A 88 -9.16 -5.98 -1.33
C ALA A 88 -10.42 -5.14 -1.53
N ASP A 89 -11.60 -5.66 -1.17
CA ASP A 89 -12.87 -4.94 -1.30
C ASP A 89 -12.87 -3.63 -0.52
N TYR A 90 -12.37 -3.65 0.72
CA TYR A 90 -12.26 -2.45 1.55
C TYR A 90 -11.28 -1.44 0.95
N LEU A 91 -10.08 -1.87 0.55
CA LEU A 91 -9.07 -0.98 0.00
C LEU A 91 -9.53 -0.36 -1.32
N ILE A 92 -10.15 -1.15 -2.20
CA ILE A 92 -10.69 -0.67 -3.48
C ILE A 92 -11.77 0.37 -3.22
N GLU A 93 -12.71 0.11 -2.31
CA GLU A 93 -13.78 1.06 -1.99
C GLU A 93 -13.22 2.37 -1.45
N GLN A 94 -12.35 2.31 -0.44
CA GLN A 94 -11.81 3.52 0.19
C GLN A 94 -10.92 4.33 -0.76
N LEU A 95 -10.09 3.68 -1.57
CA LEU A 95 -9.27 4.36 -2.57
C LEU A 95 -10.12 4.97 -3.68
N THR A 96 -11.19 4.28 -4.11
CA THR A 96 -12.15 4.83 -5.08
C THR A 96 -12.75 6.14 -4.58
N PHE A 97 -13.22 6.19 -3.33
CA PHE A 97 -13.74 7.43 -2.73
C PHE A 97 -12.70 8.56 -2.72
N LEU A 98 -11.43 8.26 -2.50
CA LEU A 98 -10.39 9.28 -2.47
C LEU A 98 -10.04 9.77 -3.88
N ILE A 99 -9.92 8.86 -4.85
CA ILE A 99 -9.55 9.15 -6.23
C ILE A 99 -10.65 9.91 -6.98
N GLU A 100 -11.93 9.58 -6.73
CA GLU A 100 -13.05 10.24 -7.40
C GLU A 100 -13.42 11.59 -6.78
N ASP A 101 -13.29 11.71 -5.44
CA ASP A 101 -13.73 12.91 -4.73
C ASP A 101 -12.64 13.93 -4.42
N TYR A 102 -11.39 13.65 -4.76
CA TYR A 102 -10.28 14.56 -4.52
C TYR A 102 -9.28 14.50 -5.68
N ASP A 103 -8.61 15.62 -5.95
CA ASP A 103 -7.43 15.64 -6.81
C ASP A 103 -6.23 15.05 -6.04
N VAL A 104 -6.04 13.74 -6.17
CA VAL A 104 -5.00 12.98 -5.48
C VAL A 104 -4.15 12.15 -6.43
N ASP A 105 -2.86 12.06 -6.12
CA ASP A 105 -1.97 11.05 -6.69
C ASP A 105 -1.83 9.89 -5.70
N VAL A 106 -2.06 8.66 -6.16
CA VAL A 106 -1.99 7.46 -5.31
C VAL A 106 -1.10 6.41 -5.95
N SER A 107 -0.17 5.86 -5.17
CA SER A 107 0.75 4.80 -5.61
C SER A 107 0.94 3.72 -4.55
N ALA A 108 1.21 2.50 -5.03
CA ALA A 108 1.69 1.38 -4.24
C ALA A 108 3.22 1.30 -4.35
N VAL A 109 3.92 1.15 -3.23
CA VAL A 109 5.40 1.13 -3.15
C VAL A 109 5.89 -0.01 -2.27
#